data_AF-A0A660QMX8-F1
#
_entry.id   AF-A0A660QMX8-F1
#
_cell.length_a   1.000
_cell.length_b   1.000
_cell.length_c   1.000
_cell.angle_alpha   90.00
_cell.angle_beta   90.00
_cell.angle_gamma   90.00
#
_symmetry.space_group_name_H-M   'P 1'
#
loop_
_entity.id
_entity.type
_entity.pdbx_description
1 polymer ?
#
loop_
_entity_poly.entity_id
_entity_poly.type
_entity_poly.pdbx_seq_one_letter_code
_entity_poly.pdbx_strand_id
1 'polypeptide(L)'
;MKHIISCIAVILLAAHAVQADIPRISGSVIGGEDTFIYEPTMDDFAQVSGENWGLLDPFEVEGMGITISNIVFNTDPLIYNNILVANTSGGTQTYQFDITLPTTLTAPNQIRGSIDTSVIGPSALLSAPTDGSVYAALIDGVVVETLQDYSFTLGTGQDATSQSDNFPWKSSTVAIATDMGIRLTFTLSNGATAAIISDFEVVPEPSSMLLIGIASSAIIFVRRKFIV
;
A
#
# COMPACT_ATOMS: atom_id res chain seq x y z
N MET A 1 -52.77 38.89 13.22
CA MET A 1 -51.33 38.67 13.52
C MET A 1 -50.98 37.26 13.10
N LYS A 2 -50.10 37.08 12.11
CA LYS A 2 -49.64 35.78 11.59
C LYS A 2 -48.27 35.49 12.22
N HIS A 3 -48.17 34.44 13.04
CA HIS A 3 -46.89 33.95 13.56
C HIS A 3 -46.26 33.01 12.53
N ILE A 4 -45.11 33.40 12.00
CA ILE A 4 -44.25 32.54 11.17
C ILE A 4 -43.29 31.83 12.12
N ILE A 5 -43.49 30.53 12.31
CA ILE A 5 -42.58 29.67 13.08
C ILE A 5 -41.44 29.28 12.14
N SER A 6 -40.27 29.89 12.35
CA SER A 6 -39.04 29.55 11.65
C SER A 6 -38.39 28.34 12.34
N CYS A 7 -38.45 27.17 11.72
CA CYS A 7 -37.68 26.00 12.15
C CYS A 7 -36.23 26.14 11.66
N ILE A 8 -35.32 26.44 12.57
CA ILE A 8 -33.88 26.34 12.34
C ILE A 8 -33.51 24.87 12.48
N ALA A 9 -33.27 24.20 11.34
CA ALA A 9 -32.67 22.88 11.32
C ALA A 9 -31.18 23.00 11.63
N VAL A 10 -30.79 22.68 12.86
CA VAL A 10 -29.38 22.54 13.23
C VAL A 10 -28.90 21.20 12.66
N ILE A 11 -28.14 21.25 11.58
CA ILE A 11 -27.42 20.09 11.05
C ILE A 11 -26.22 19.88 11.98
N LEU A 12 -26.32 18.88 12.86
CA LEU A 12 -25.23 18.43 13.71
C LEU A 12 -24.23 17.66 12.82
N LEU A 13 -23.19 18.34 12.34
CA LEU A 13 -22.06 17.68 11.69
C LEU A 13 -21.28 16.96 12.80
N ALA A 14 -21.48 15.64 12.93
CA ALA A 14 -20.62 14.83 13.77
C ALA A 14 -19.21 14.88 13.16
N ALA A 15 -18.29 15.56 13.81
CA ALA A 15 -16.87 15.42 13.53
C ALA A 15 -16.52 13.96 13.82
N HIS A 16 -16.48 13.13 12.78
CA HIS A 16 -15.82 11.84 12.87
C HIS A 16 -14.37 12.19 13.16
N ALA A 17 -13.90 11.84 14.36
CA ALA A 17 -12.46 11.73 14.56
C ALA A 17 -12.01 10.68 13.55
N VAL A 18 -11.40 11.14 12.45
CA VAL A 18 -10.68 10.28 11.54
C VAL A 18 -9.53 9.75 12.38
N GLN A 19 -9.73 8.58 12.98
CA GLN A 19 -8.62 7.78 13.45
C GLN A 19 -7.83 7.51 12.18
N ALA A 20 -6.73 8.21 12.01
CA ALA A 20 -5.89 8.05 10.85
C ALA A 20 -5.49 6.58 10.80
N ASP A 21 -5.73 5.95 9.66
CA ASP A 21 -5.25 4.61 9.39
C ASP A 21 -3.73 4.73 9.26
N ILE A 22 -3.01 4.48 10.36
CA ILE A 22 -1.55 4.59 10.39
C ILE A 22 -0.97 3.29 9.85
N PRO A 23 -0.03 3.34 8.88
CA PRO A 23 0.60 2.14 8.39
C PRO A 23 1.48 1.49 9.47
N ARG A 24 1.43 0.16 9.54
CA ARG A 24 2.33 -0.66 10.35
C ARG A 24 3.36 -1.32 9.44
N ILE A 25 4.62 -1.29 9.85
CA ILE A 25 5.72 -1.94 9.13
C ILE A 25 6.34 -3.01 10.02
N SER A 26 6.54 -4.19 9.47
CA SER A 26 7.39 -5.21 10.07
C SER A 26 8.39 -5.72 9.08
N GLY A 27 9.52 -6.22 9.55
CA GLY A 27 10.47 -6.90 8.69
C GLY A 27 11.30 -7.94 9.43
N SER A 28 11.93 -8.80 8.65
CA SER A 28 12.76 -9.90 9.16
C SER A 28 13.82 -10.30 8.15
N VAL A 29 14.90 -10.89 8.63
CA VAL A 29 15.84 -11.66 7.80
C VAL A 29 15.40 -13.12 7.82
N ILE A 30 15.00 -13.67 6.68
CA ILE A 30 14.57 -15.07 6.58
C ILE A 30 15.76 -15.97 6.88
N GLY A 31 15.61 -16.83 7.88
CA GLY A 31 16.67 -17.71 8.38
C GLY A 31 17.53 -17.11 9.50
N GLY A 32 17.31 -15.85 9.86
CA GLY A 32 17.85 -15.20 11.06
C GLY A 32 16.85 -15.16 12.22
N GLU A 33 17.32 -14.75 13.41
CA GLU A 33 16.45 -14.42 14.56
C GLU A 33 16.02 -12.94 14.55
N ASP A 34 16.62 -12.14 13.66
CA ASP A 34 16.41 -10.69 13.61
C ASP A 34 15.06 -10.36 12.96
N THR A 35 14.14 -9.91 13.80
CA THR A 35 12.83 -9.38 13.41
C THR A 35 12.65 -8.00 14.03
N PHE A 36 11.99 -7.10 13.31
CA PHE A 36 11.57 -5.81 13.87
C PHE A 36 10.11 -5.54 13.54
N ILE A 37 9.47 -4.77 14.42
CA ILE A 37 8.14 -4.22 14.21
C ILE A 37 8.23 -2.73 14.52
N TYR A 38 7.80 -1.92 13.57
CA TYR A 38 7.68 -0.47 13.69
C TYR A 38 6.19 -0.11 13.64
N GLU A 39 5.69 0.41 14.76
CA GLU A 39 4.32 0.86 14.94
C GLU A 39 4.34 2.38 15.16
N PRO A 40 4.44 3.18 14.07
CA PRO A 40 4.48 4.62 14.22
C PRO A 40 3.16 5.16 14.77
N THR A 41 3.24 6.34 15.34
CA THR A 41 2.12 7.13 15.84
C THR A 41 1.91 8.34 14.95
N MET A 42 0.78 9.05 15.11
CA MET A 42 0.54 10.25 14.30
C MET A 42 1.58 11.35 14.51
N ASP A 43 2.29 11.35 15.64
CA ASP A 43 3.35 12.32 15.93
C ASP A 43 4.62 12.06 15.08
N ASP A 44 4.75 10.87 14.50
CA ASP A 44 5.85 10.51 13.59
C ASP A 44 5.60 10.98 12.14
N PHE A 45 4.40 11.54 11.86
CA PHE A 45 4.00 11.97 10.52
C PHE A 45 3.66 13.46 10.45
N ALA A 46 3.88 14.05 9.28
CA ALA A 46 3.34 15.35 8.93
C ALA A 46 2.60 15.31 7.59
N GLN A 47 1.60 16.18 7.46
CA GLN A 47 0.91 16.38 6.19
C GLN A 47 1.87 16.96 5.16
N VAL A 48 2.15 16.19 4.10
CA VAL A 48 3.08 16.61 3.04
C VAL A 48 2.34 17.41 1.96
N SER A 49 1.15 16.95 1.56
CA SER A 49 0.32 17.62 0.56
C SER A 49 -1.09 17.02 0.51
N GLY A 50 -2.12 17.86 0.59
CA GLY A 50 -3.51 17.39 0.52
C GLY A 50 -3.81 16.37 1.61
N GLU A 51 -4.27 15.18 1.23
CA GLU A 51 -4.57 14.09 2.17
C GLU A 51 -3.35 13.18 2.46
N ASN A 52 -2.17 13.50 1.92
CA ASN A 52 -0.97 12.69 2.09
C ASN A 52 -0.22 13.04 3.39
N TRP A 53 0.08 12.02 4.17
CA TRP A 53 0.89 12.07 5.38
C TRP A 53 2.21 11.35 5.14
N GLY A 54 3.32 11.98 5.50
CA GLY A 54 4.67 11.50 5.28
C GLY A 54 5.45 11.38 6.57
N LEU A 55 6.29 10.36 6.67
CA LEU A 55 7.17 10.15 7.82
C LEU A 55 8.12 11.35 8.00
N LEU A 56 8.25 11.85 9.22
CA LEU A 56 9.08 13.03 9.52
C LEU A 56 10.58 12.74 9.45
N ASP A 57 11.00 11.63 10.05
CA ASP A 57 12.39 11.24 10.19
C ASP A 57 12.59 9.79 9.73
N PRO A 58 13.71 9.44 9.07
CA PRO A 58 14.01 8.06 8.72
C PRO A 58 14.03 7.15 9.96
N PHE A 59 13.46 5.95 9.82
CA PHE A 59 13.54 4.91 10.83
C PHE A 59 14.69 3.95 10.51
N GLU A 60 15.65 3.81 11.42
CA GLU A 60 16.79 2.91 11.29
C GLU A 60 16.65 1.72 12.24
N VAL A 61 16.88 0.52 11.71
CA VAL A 61 16.94 -0.70 12.54
C VAL A 61 18.40 -1.03 12.83
N GLU A 62 18.85 -0.66 14.02
CA GLU A 62 20.21 -0.92 14.48
C GLU A 62 20.56 -2.42 14.34
N GLY A 63 21.74 -2.70 13.82
CA GLY A 63 22.24 -4.07 13.63
C GLY A 63 21.78 -4.78 12.36
N MET A 64 20.71 -4.31 11.69
CA MET A 64 20.20 -4.94 10.45
C MET A 64 20.61 -4.21 9.16
N GLY A 65 21.13 -2.99 9.26
CA GLY A 65 21.48 -2.18 8.08
C GLY A 65 20.25 -1.76 7.25
N ILE A 66 19.10 -1.62 7.91
CA ILE A 66 17.83 -1.25 7.29
C ILE A 66 17.52 0.20 7.64
N THR A 67 17.21 0.99 6.61
CA THR A 67 16.75 2.37 6.75
C THR A 67 15.45 2.55 5.97
N ILE A 68 14.40 2.98 6.66
CA ILE A 68 13.12 3.35 6.06
C ILE A 68 13.11 4.86 5.92
N SER A 69 13.42 5.34 4.72
CA SER A 69 13.67 6.77 4.48
C SER A 69 12.38 7.58 4.33
N ASN A 70 11.32 6.97 3.78
CA ASN A 70 10.05 7.65 3.57
C ASN A 70 8.90 6.65 3.51
N ILE A 71 7.79 7.00 4.16
CA ILE A 71 6.50 6.33 4.08
C ILE A 71 5.48 7.42 3.82
N VAL A 72 4.68 7.27 2.78
CA VAL A 72 3.57 8.19 2.48
C VAL A 72 2.28 7.40 2.41
N PHE A 73 1.24 7.87 3.09
CA PHE A 73 -0.10 7.28 3.05
C PHE A 73 -1.19 8.34 2.90
N ASN A 74 -2.36 7.91 2.45
CA ASN A 74 -3.52 8.77 2.17
C ASN A 74 -4.82 8.11 2.67
N THR A 75 -5.85 8.91 2.92
CA THR A 75 -7.23 8.49 3.21
C THR A 75 -7.94 7.79 2.04
N ASP A 76 -7.58 8.10 0.79
CA ASP A 76 -7.93 7.26 -0.37
C ASP A 76 -6.84 6.17 -0.48
N PRO A 77 -7.15 4.89 -0.22
CA PRO A 77 -6.18 4.01 0.40
C PRO A 77 -5.05 3.64 -0.56
N LEU A 78 -3.93 4.33 -0.32
CA LEU A 78 -2.68 4.28 -1.04
C LEU A 78 -1.57 4.06 -0.03
N ILE A 79 -0.77 3.03 -0.29
CA ILE A 79 0.51 2.80 0.38
C ILE A 79 1.59 3.22 -0.61
N TYR A 80 2.47 4.13 -0.20
CA TYR A 80 3.72 4.42 -0.89
C TYR A 80 4.89 4.25 0.09
N ASN A 81 5.89 3.47 -0.28
CA ASN A 81 7.06 3.23 0.55
C ASN A 81 8.36 3.39 -0.22
N ASN A 82 9.39 3.83 0.48
CA ASN A 82 10.78 3.87 0.01
C ASN A 82 11.68 3.26 1.09
N ILE A 83 12.21 2.06 0.80
CA ILE A 83 13.04 1.29 1.72
C ILE A 83 14.45 1.17 1.15
N LEU A 84 15.43 1.45 1.99
CA LEU A 84 16.84 1.24 1.72
C LEU A 84 17.36 0.10 2.63
N VAL A 85 17.97 -0.92 2.05
CA VAL A 85 18.52 -2.07 2.78
C VAL A 85 19.96 -2.29 2.38
N ALA A 86 20.87 -2.23 3.35
CA ALA A 86 22.27 -2.59 3.17
C ALA A 86 22.55 -3.95 3.80
N ASN A 87 22.93 -4.95 3.00
CA ASN A 87 23.37 -6.23 3.53
C ASN A 87 24.82 -6.12 4.02
N THR A 88 24.97 -5.90 5.33
CA THR A 88 26.28 -5.79 6.00
C THR A 88 26.81 -7.13 6.52
N SER A 89 26.09 -8.23 6.31
CA SER A 89 26.50 -9.56 6.76
C SER A 89 27.59 -10.16 5.87
N GLY A 90 28.27 -11.21 6.34
CA GLY A 90 29.32 -11.90 5.56
C GLY A 90 28.81 -12.71 4.36
N GLY A 91 27.49 -12.82 4.15
CA GLY A 91 26.88 -13.67 3.13
C GLY A 91 25.65 -13.05 2.48
N THR A 92 25.05 -13.78 1.55
CA THR A 92 23.76 -13.42 0.96
C THR A 92 22.65 -13.58 1.99
N GLN A 93 21.73 -12.63 2.05
CA GLN A 93 20.60 -12.63 2.99
C GLN A 93 19.28 -12.43 2.26
N THR A 94 18.22 -13.02 2.77
CA THR A 94 16.87 -12.79 2.28
C THR A 94 16.11 -11.93 3.29
N TYR A 95 15.61 -10.78 2.83
CA TYR A 95 14.84 -9.84 3.63
C TYR A 95 13.37 -9.96 3.27
N GLN A 96 12.51 -9.85 4.28
CA GLN A 96 11.07 -9.71 4.12
C GLN A 96 10.60 -8.46 4.85
N PHE A 97 9.76 -7.67 4.19
CA PHE A 97 9.06 -6.52 4.77
C PHE A 97 7.57 -6.66 4.50
N ASP A 98 6.76 -6.36 5.50
CA ASP A 98 5.31 -6.26 5.40
C ASP A 98 4.90 -4.84 5.79
N ILE A 99 4.35 -4.10 4.83
CA ILE A 99 3.80 -2.75 5.02
C ILE A 99 2.28 -2.87 4.92
N THR A 100 1.57 -2.58 6.00
CA THR A 100 0.11 -2.76 6.08
C THR A 100 -0.55 -1.45 6.46
N LEU A 101 -1.67 -1.13 5.82
CA LEU A 101 -2.53 0.02 6.11
C LEU A 101 -3.90 -0.51 6.52
N PRO A 102 -4.33 -0.30 7.78
CA PRO A 102 -5.70 -0.61 8.19
C PRO A 102 -6.69 0.10 7.27
N THR A 103 -7.66 -0.61 6.70
CA THR A 103 -8.69 0.04 5.88
C THR A 103 -9.89 -0.90 5.71
N THR A 104 -11.05 -0.34 5.35
CA THR A 104 -12.25 -1.13 5.08
C THR A 104 -12.94 -0.63 3.82
N LEU A 105 -13.01 -1.46 2.79
CA LEU A 105 -13.66 -1.12 1.51
C LEU A 105 -14.55 -2.26 1.02
N THR A 106 -15.78 -1.93 0.64
CA THR A 106 -16.70 -2.89 0.03
C THR A 106 -16.36 -3.14 -1.42
N ALA A 107 -16.29 -4.40 -1.85
CA ALA A 107 -16.13 -4.78 -3.24
C ALA A 107 -17.35 -4.38 -4.12
N PRO A 108 -17.16 -4.22 -5.45
CA PRO A 108 -15.89 -4.35 -6.18
C PRO A 108 -14.97 -3.13 -6.02
N ASN A 109 -13.67 -3.38 -6.11
CA ASN A 109 -12.61 -2.39 -6.02
C ASN A 109 -11.80 -2.37 -7.32
N GLN A 110 -11.13 -1.26 -7.63
CA GLN A 110 -10.05 -1.21 -8.61
C GLN A 110 -8.71 -1.18 -7.88
N ILE A 111 -7.74 -1.94 -8.36
CA ILE A 111 -6.40 -1.99 -7.78
C ILE A 111 -5.33 -1.72 -8.84
N ARG A 112 -4.26 -1.02 -8.43
CA ARG A 112 -3.02 -0.85 -9.21
C ARG A 112 -1.82 -0.88 -8.28
N GLY A 113 -0.63 -1.10 -8.84
CA GLY A 113 0.59 -1.08 -8.06
C GLY A 113 1.83 -1.04 -8.95
N SER A 114 2.91 -0.53 -8.39
CA SER A 114 4.21 -0.47 -9.05
C SER A 114 5.36 -0.75 -8.09
N ILE A 115 6.48 -1.17 -8.67
CA ILE A 115 7.75 -1.32 -7.97
C ILE A 115 8.89 -0.80 -8.86
N ASP A 116 9.81 -0.06 -8.25
CA ASP A 116 11.14 0.22 -8.77
C ASP A 116 12.17 -0.35 -7.79
N THR A 117 13.01 -1.25 -8.30
CA THR A 117 14.11 -1.84 -7.54
C THR A 117 15.42 -1.34 -8.09
N SER A 118 16.31 -0.88 -7.22
CA SER A 118 17.70 -0.57 -7.53
C SER A 118 18.65 -1.34 -6.63
N VAL A 119 19.78 -1.74 -7.19
CA VAL A 119 20.88 -2.37 -6.47
C VAL A 119 22.18 -1.62 -6.72
N ILE A 120 22.97 -1.42 -5.66
CA ILE A 120 24.21 -0.65 -5.65
C ILE A 120 25.29 -1.47 -4.94
N GLY A 121 26.47 -1.56 -5.54
CA GLY A 121 27.66 -2.18 -4.93
C GLY A 121 28.50 -2.97 -5.93
N PRO A 122 29.74 -3.34 -5.57
CA PRO A 122 30.61 -4.10 -6.45
C PRO A 122 30.10 -5.55 -6.58
N SER A 123 29.78 -5.98 -7.81
CA SER A 123 29.19 -7.32 -8.05
C SER A 123 27.93 -7.58 -7.21
N ALA A 124 27.16 -6.53 -6.95
CA ALA A 124 25.94 -6.62 -6.16
C ALA A 124 24.83 -7.32 -6.94
N LEU A 125 24.06 -8.14 -6.23
CA LEU A 125 22.96 -8.94 -6.76
C LEU A 125 21.73 -8.80 -5.85
N LEU A 126 20.59 -8.50 -6.47
CA LEU A 126 19.27 -8.60 -5.89
C LEU A 126 18.46 -9.62 -6.70
N SER A 127 17.75 -10.54 -6.05
CA SER A 127 16.88 -11.50 -6.75
C SER A 127 15.60 -11.79 -5.97
N ALA A 128 14.57 -12.20 -6.69
CA ALA A 128 13.39 -12.80 -6.06
C ALA A 128 13.78 -14.09 -5.31
N PRO A 129 13.07 -14.46 -4.22
CA PRO A 129 13.25 -15.75 -3.57
C PRO A 129 12.78 -16.89 -4.46
N THR A 130 13.18 -18.12 -4.14
CA THR A 130 12.65 -19.32 -4.82
C THR A 130 11.14 -19.39 -4.66
N ASP A 131 10.42 -19.58 -5.77
CA ASP A 131 8.95 -19.67 -5.82
C ASP A 131 8.18 -18.46 -5.26
N GLY A 132 8.82 -17.28 -5.21
CA GLY A 132 8.19 -16.04 -4.77
C GLY A 132 8.46 -14.86 -5.70
N SER A 133 8.16 -13.66 -5.21
CA SER A 133 8.29 -12.41 -5.94
C SER A 133 8.96 -11.35 -5.07
N VAL A 134 9.58 -10.34 -5.69
CA VAL A 134 10.11 -9.20 -4.93
C VAL A 134 8.98 -8.38 -4.33
N TYR A 135 7.86 -8.26 -5.02
CA TYR A 135 6.68 -7.51 -4.60
C TYR A 135 5.45 -8.39 -4.59
N ALA A 136 4.61 -8.25 -3.57
CA ALA A 136 3.27 -8.79 -3.51
C ALA A 136 2.30 -7.74 -2.93
N ALA A 137 1.21 -7.48 -3.65
CA ALA A 137 0.09 -6.69 -3.15
C ALA A 137 -0.82 -7.60 -2.31
N LEU A 138 -1.25 -7.11 -1.15
CA LEU A 138 -2.01 -7.86 -0.15
C LEU A 138 -3.37 -7.20 0.12
N ILE A 139 -4.41 -8.01 0.26
CA ILE A 139 -5.69 -7.63 0.87
C ILE A 139 -5.99 -8.63 1.98
N ASP A 140 -6.15 -8.15 3.21
CA ASP A 140 -6.37 -8.96 4.41
C ASP A 140 -5.37 -10.13 4.52
N GLY A 141 -4.10 -9.83 4.25
CA GLY A 141 -2.99 -10.80 4.21
C GLY A 141 -2.97 -11.77 3.00
N VAL A 142 -3.94 -11.71 2.08
CA VAL A 142 -4.00 -12.55 0.87
C VAL A 142 -3.32 -11.84 -0.30
N VAL A 143 -2.44 -12.55 -1.01
CA VAL A 143 -1.78 -12.02 -2.23
C VAL A 143 -2.80 -11.87 -3.35
N VAL A 144 -2.93 -10.66 -3.88
CA VAL A 144 -3.83 -10.32 -5.01
C VAL A 144 -3.11 -9.97 -6.30
N GLU A 145 -1.81 -9.67 -6.22
CA GLU A 145 -0.92 -9.49 -7.38
C GLU A 145 0.55 -9.61 -6.95
N THR A 146 1.42 -9.96 -7.88
CA THR A 146 2.87 -10.00 -7.69
C THR A 146 3.60 -9.26 -8.83
N LEU A 147 4.80 -8.76 -8.57
CA LEU A 147 5.70 -8.17 -9.56
C LEU A 147 7.12 -8.67 -9.31
N GLN A 148 7.92 -8.74 -10.38
CA GLN A 148 9.30 -9.25 -10.33
C GLN A 148 9.36 -10.67 -9.71
N ASP A 149 8.63 -11.59 -10.33
CA ASP A 149 8.46 -12.98 -9.89
C ASP A 149 9.74 -13.81 -9.98
N TYR A 150 9.66 -15.06 -9.52
CA TYR A 150 10.71 -16.07 -9.58
C TYR A 150 11.36 -16.11 -10.98
N SER A 151 12.69 -16.09 -11.02
CA SER A 151 13.61 -15.79 -12.14
C SER A 151 14.06 -14.34 -12.28
N PHE A 152 13.42 -13.39 -11.59
CA PHE A 152 13.91 -12.02 -11.52
C PHE A 152 15.27 -11.95 -10.82
N THR A 153 16.21 -11.29 -11.48
CA THR A 153 17.53 -10.97 -10.95
C THR A 153 17.98 -9.62 -11.48
N LEU A 154 18.53 -8.81 -10.59
CA LEU A 154 19.10 -7.52 -10.87
C LEU A 154 20.54 -7.51 -10.35
N GLY A 155 21.49 -7.31 -11.25
CA GLY A 155 22.91 -7.34 -10.90
C GLY A 155 23.64 -6.13 -11.45
N THR A 156 24.72 -5.74 -10.80
CA THR A 156 25.59 -4.67 -11.26
C THR A 156 27.06 -5.03 -11.04
N GLY A 157 27.92 -4.61 -11.97
CA GLY A 157 29.36 -4.84 -11.88
C GLY A 157 30.06 -3.86 -10.93
N GLN A 158 29.63 -2.59 -10.94
CA GLN A 158 30.29 -1.51 -10.20
C GLN A 158 29.37 -0.34 -9.83
N ASP A 159 28.40 -0.01 -10.70
CA ASP A 159 27.50 1.15 -10.54
C ASP A 159 26.15 0.75 -9.91
N ALA A 160 25.17 1.66 -9.93
CA ALA A 160 23.78 1.34 -9.65
C ALA A 160 23.09 0.78 -10.89
N THR A 161 22.24 -0.22 -10.72
CA THR A 161 21.29 -0.66 -11.76
C THR A 161 19.89 -0.61 -11.17
N SER A 162 18.88 -0.23 -11.97
CA SER A 162 17.47 -0.26 -11.56
C SER A 162 16.60 -0.95 -12.60
N GLN A 163 15.47 -1.47 -12.13
CA GLN A 163 14.42 -2.02 -12.96
C GLN A 163 13.06 -1.76 -12.31
N SER A 164 12.11 -1.34 -13.13
CA SER A 164 10.73 -1.06 -12.72
C SER A 164 9.76 -2.08 -13.32
N ASP A 165 8.69 -2.38 -12.60
CA ASP A 165 7.55 -3.18 -13.07
C ASP A 165 6.24 -2.62 -12.49
N ASN A 166 5.11 -2.88 -13.14
CA ASN A 166 3.80 -2.41 -12.68
C ASN A 166 2.65 -3.25 -13.24
N PHE A 167 1.53 -3.23 -12.53
CA PHE A 167 0.24 -3.66 -13.08
C PHE A 167 -0.72 -2.48 -13.17
N PRO A 168 -1.43 -2.31 -14.30
CA PRO A 168 -2.38 -1.22 -14.48
C PRO A 168 -3.62 -1.44 -13.60
N TRP A 169 -4.53 -0.46 -13.61
CA TRP A 169 -5.83 -0.59 -12.99
C TRP A 169 -6.55 -1.88 -13.44
N LYS A 170 -6.85 -2.74 -12.47
CA LYS A 170 -7.62 -3.97 -12.66
C LYS A 170 -8.76 -4.07 -11.65
N SER A 171 -9.88 -4.66 -12.04
CA SER A 171 -11.00 -4.90 -11.12
C SER A 171 -10.65 -6.04 -10.16
N SER A 172 -11.01 -5.86 -8.90
CA SER A 172 -10.87 -6.82 -7.81
C SER A 172 -12.24 -7.04 -7.18
N THR A 173 -12.64 -8.31 -7.10
CA THR A 173 -13.87 -8.74 -6.41
C THR A 173 -13.64 -8.96 -4.92
N VAL A 174 -12.41 -8.74 -4.44
CA VAL A 174 -12.02 -8.93 -3.04
C VAL A 174 -12.39 -7.66 -2.25
N ALA A 175 -13.21 -7.83 -1.22
CA ALA A 175 -13.49 -6.77 -0.26
C ALA A 175 -12.33 -6.66 0.74
N ILE A 176 -12.09 -5.46 1.27
CA ILE A 176 -11.09 -5.23 2.31
C ILE A 176 -11.83 -5.11 3.64
N ALA A 177 -11.59 -6.05 4.55
CA ALA A 177 -12.25 -6.10 5.84
C ALA A 177 -11.41 -5.52 6.98
N THR A 178 -10.08 -5.59 6.88
CA THR A 178 -9.14 -5.21 7.94
C THR A 178 -8.00 -4.35 7.42
N ASP A 179 -7.30 -4.81 6.38
CA ASP A 179 -6.06 -4.18 5.93
C ASP A 179 -5.79 -4.41 4.44
N MET A 180 -5.03 -3.49 3.87
CA MET A 180 -4.31 -3.69 2.61
C MET A 180 -2.82 -3.57 2.85
N GLY A 181 -1.99 -4.13 1.97
CA GLY A 181 -0.56 -4.11 2.20
C GLY A 181 0.32 -4.38 1.00
N ILE A 182 1.62 -4.18 1.21
CA ILE A 182 2.71 -4.57 0.32
C ILE A 182 3.62 -5.50 1.11
N ARG A 183 3.93 -6.67 0.55
CA ARG A 183 5.03 -7.50 1.01
C ARG A 183 6.19 -7.41 0.03
N LEU A 184 7.36 -7.06 0.56
CA LEU A 184 8.61 -7.09 -0.18
C LEU A 184 9.45 -8.27 0.28
N THR A 185 9.85 -9.17 -0.62
CA THR A 185 10.73 -10.31 -0.28
C THR A 185 11.85 -10.45 -1.29
N PHE A 186 13.10 -10.26 -0.89
CA PHE A 186 14.22 -10.31 -1.83
C PHE A 186 15.49 -10.83 -1.20
N THR A 187 16.34 -11.41 -2.03
CA THR A 187 17.65 -11.90 -1.67
C THR A 187 18.70 -10.90 -2.14
N LEU A 188 19.57 -10.47 -1.23
CA LEU A 188 20.59 -9.44 -1.47
C LEU A 188 21.99 -9.99 -1.17
N SER A 189 22.93 -9.85 -2.10
CA SER A 189 24.32 -10.28 -1.90
C SER A 189 25.02 -9.50 -0.78
N ASN A 190 26.06 -10.09 -0.20
CA ASN A 190 26.92 -9.40 0.79
C ASN A 190 27.45 -8.07 0.21
N GLY A 191 27.39 -7.01 1.01
CA GLY A 191 27.95 -5.69 0.71
C GLY A 191 27.12 -4.88 -0.28
N ALA A 192 26.01 -5.43 -0.76
CA ALA A 192 25.08 -4.73 -1.64
C ALA A 192 24.11 -3.87 -0.83
N THR A 193 23.68 -2.78 -1.46
CA THR A 193 22.57 -1.95 -1.00
C THR A 193 21.44 -2.02 -2.00
N ALA A 194 20.23 -2.28 -1.54
CA ALA A 194 19.01 -2.24 -2.32
C ALA A 194 18.20 -0.99 -1.97
N ALA A 195 17.69 -0.29 -2.98
CA ALA A 195 16.67 0.74 -2.80
C ALA A 195 15.39 0.25 -3.50
N ILE A 196 14.29 0.18 -2.77
CA ILE A 196 13.00 -0.29 -3.30
C ILE A 196 11.95 0.77 -3.04
N ILE A 197 11.39 1.28 -4.13
CA ILE A 197 10.25 2.19 -4.12
C ILE A 197 9.05 1.40 -4.62
N SER A 198 7.94 1.42 -3.88
CA SER A 198 6.74 0.73 -4.31
C SER A 198 5.48 1.46 -3.90
N ASP A 199 4.41 1.20 -4.65
CA ASP A 199 3.06 1.64 -4.32
C ASP A 199 2.02 0.53 -4.45
N PHE A 200 0.91 0.70 -3.73
CA PHE A 200 -0.29 -0.09 -3.89
C PHE A 200 -1.50 0.78 -3.59
N GLU A 201 -2.43 0.85 -4.54
CA GLU A 201 -3.60 1.71 -4.46
C GLU A 201 -4.86 0.90 -4.69
N VAL A 202 -5.88 1.17 -3.86
CA VAL A 202 -7.20 0.58 -3.97
C VAL A 202 -8.24 1.68 -4.00
N VAL A 203 -9.07 1.70 -5.05
CA VAL A 203 -10.16 2.66 -5.18
C VAL A 203 -11.48 1.91 -5.31
N PRO A 204 -12.50 2.19 -4.48
CA PRO A 204 -13.83 1.62 -4.65
C PRO A 204 -14.38 1.89 -6.04
N GLU A 205 -14.97 0.89 -6.70
CA GLU A 205 -15.61 1.16 -7.98
C GLU A 205 -16.74 2.19 -7.77
N PRO A 206 -16.86 3.22 -8.63
CA PRO A 206 -17.88 4.25 -8.50
C PRO A 206 -19.23 3.57 -8.45
N SER A 207 -19.88 3.61 -7.29
CA SER A 207 -21.11 2.90 -6.92
C SER A 207 -22.01 2.60 -8.13
N SER A 208 -21.72 1.50 -8.82
CA SER A 208 -22.56 0.98 -9.90
C SER A 208 -23.91 0.54 -9.31
N MET A 209 -23.95 0.33 -7.99
CA MET A 209 -25.13 0.29 -7.14
C MET A 209 -26.03 1.54 -7.24
N LEU A 210 -25.46 2.74 -7.30
CA LEU A 210 -26.23 3.98 -7.48
C LEU A 210 -26.90 3.98 -8.86
N LEU A 211 -26.17 3.55 -9.90
CA LEU A 211 -26.73 3.41 -11.26
C LEU A 211 -27.85 2.38 -11.32
N ILE A 212 -27.70 1.22 -10.67
CA ILE A 212 -28.78 0.23 -10.56
C ILE A 212 -29.98 0.80 -9.80
N GLY A 213 -29.75 1.56 -8.74
CA GLY A 213 -30.80 2.23 -7.96
C GLY A 213 -31.59 3.24 -8.81
N ILE A 214 -30.89 4.08 -9.57
CA ILE A 214 -31.50 5.08 -10.46
C ILE A 214 -32.23 4.38 -11.63
N ALA A 215 -31.61 3.38 -12.26
CA ALA A 215 -32.21 2.64 -13.37
C ALA A 215 -33.47 1.88 -12.91
N SER A 216 -33.43 1.23 -11.75
CA SER A 216 -34.58 0.53 -11.16
C SER A 216 -35.71 1.51 -10.83
N SER A 217 -35.38 2.68 -10.28
CA SER A 217 -36.34 3.73 -9.99
C SER A 217 -37.01 4.25 -11.26
N ALA A 218 -36.23 4.50 -12.32
CA ALA A 218 -36.77 4.96 -13.61
C ALA A 218 -37.74 3.95 -14.24
N ILE A 219 -37.46 2.65 -14.18
CA ILE A 219 -38.35 1.60 -14.71
C ILE A 219 -39.71 1.58 -13.98
N ILE A 220 -39.73 1.77 -12.67
CA ILE A 220 -40.97 1.81 -11.88
C ILE A 220 -41.86 2.99 -12.32
N PHE A 221 -41.27 4.15 -12.60
CA PHE A 221 -42.02 5.32 -13.06
C PHE A 221 -42.58 5.17 -14.48
N VAL A 222 -41.86 4.48 -15.38
CA VAL A 222 -42.34 4.26 -16.76
C VAL A 222 -43.52 3.28 -16.82
N ARG A 223 -43.53 2.24 -15.97
CA ARG A 223 -44.64 1.25 -15.96
C ARG A 223 -45.99 1.83 -15.52
N ARG A 224 -46.00 2.89 -14.71
CA ARG A 224 -47.26 3.53 -14.27
C ARG A 224 -48.00 4.29 -15.37
N LYS A 225 -47.38 4.54 -16.53
CA LYS A 225 -48.02 5.26 -17.66
C LYS A 225 -48.77 4.39 -18.66
N PHE A 226 -48.76 3.05 -18.53
CA PHE A 226 -49.31 2.13 -19.55
C PHE A 226 -50.55 1.32 -19.12
N ILE A 227 -51.24 1.71 -18.05
CA ILE A 227 -52.55 1.15 -17.68
C ILE A 227 -53.60 2.26 -17.84
N VAL A 228 -54.13 2.42 -19.06
CA VAL A 228 -55.36 3.15 -19.40
C VAL A 228 -56.09 2.37 -20.48
#